data_AF-A0A3S0HEZ5-F1
#
_entry.id   AF-A0A3S0HEZ5-F1
#
_cell.length_a   1.000
_cell.length_b   1.000
_cell.length_c   1.000
_cell.angle_alpha   90.00
_cell.angle_beta   90.00
_cell.angle_gamma   90.00
#
_symmetry.space_group_name_H-M   'P 1'
#
loop_
_entity.id
_entity.type
_entity.pdbx_description
1 polymer ?
#
loop_
_entity_poly.entity_id
_entity_poly.type
_entity_poly.pdbx_seq_one_letter_code
_entity_poly.pdbx_strand_id
1 'polypeptide(L)'
;MVVDSPRARTERALAELVAAEGPRAVTVARIRAAARVDQSVAADVVRQWRGTQRVGATDEVAAPATEEEARAFEALRAIIRQAVLAERATQDDAVNQAASAAAEEAEEARQMTIRIAEDLEKEKATTAEQATTIATLQAELAAAAADNNRLREEVAHQREVASAAREEAAEARGKLFVYEQQATAQAAQTAEAPAPDKDKEQSAGTATSGKKKA
;
A
#
# COMPACT_ATOMS: atom_id res chain seq x y z
N MET A 1 -4.50 19.63 -72.10
CA MET A 1 -3.98 19.03 -70.85
C MET A 1 -4.10 17.52 -70.99
N VAL A 2 -2.98 16.81 -71.10
CA VAL A 2 -3.00 15.34 -71.23
C VAL A 2 -3.32 14.77 -69.85
N VAL A 3 -4.48 14.14 -69.71
CA VAL A 3 -4.85 13.39 -68.50
C VAL A 3 -3.91 12.18 -68.43
N ASP A 4 -2.93 12.20 -67.52
CA ASP A 4 -1.89 11.19 -67.43
C ASP A 4 -2.49 9.89 -66.86
N SER A 5 -2.89 8.98 -67.76
CA SER A 5 -3.58 7.75 -67.37
C SER A 5 -2.69 6.89 -66.47
N PRO A 6 -3.26 6.12 -65.53
CA PRO A 6 -2.48 5.19 -64.69
C PRO A 6 -1.57 4.27 -65.51
N ARG A 7 -2.03 3.85 -66.69
CA ARG A 7 -1.26 3.04 -67.62
C ARG A 7 -0.06 3.78 -68.22
N ALA A 8 -0.24 5.02 -68.68
CA ALA A 8 0.85 5.83 -69.24
C ALA A 8 1.94 6.12 -68.20
N ARG A 9 1.57 6.39 -66.94
CA ARG A 9 2.52 6.54 -65.83
C ARG A 9 3.31 5.25 -65.55
N THR A 10 2.65 4.09 -65.66
CA THR A 10 3.27 2.77 -65.46
C THR A 10 4.24 2.43 -66.59
N GLU A 11 3.88 2.72 -67.84
CA GLU A 11 4.74 2.51 -69.01
C GLU A 11 5.96 3.45 -68.99
N ARG A 12 5.81 4.70 -68.53
CA ARG A 12 6.93 5.64 -68.32
C ARG A 12 7.87 5.14 -67.22
N ALA A 13 7.34 4.73 -66.06
CA ALA A 13 8.15 4.21 -64.97
C ALA A 13 8.89 2.91 -65.34
N LEU A 14 8.27 2.04 -66.15
CA LEU A 14 8.92 0.86 -66.72
C LEU A 14 10.10 1.27 -67.62
N ALA A 15 9.90 2.23 -68.54
CA ALA A 15 10.95 2.69 -69.45
C ALA A 15 12.13 3.33 -68.70
N GLU A 16 11.85 4.16 -67.69
CA GLU A 16 12.86 4.77 -66.83
C GLU A 16 13.64 3.71 -66.02
N LEU A 17 12.95 2.72 -65.44
CA LEU A 17 13.60 1.64 -64.69
C LEU A 17 14.49 0.76 -65.58
N VAL A 18 14.05 0.46 -66.79
CA VAL A 18 14.84 -0.28 -67.78
C VAL A 18 16.05 0.52 -68.23
N ALA A 19 15.92 1.84 -68.45
CA ALA A 19 17.03 2.69 -68.85
C ALA A 19 18.07 2.88 -67.74
N ALA A 20 17.64 2.96 -66.48
CA ALA A 20 18.53 3.20 -65.33
C ALA A 20 19.23 1.93 -64.83
N GLU A 21 18.52 0.80 -64.76
CA GLU A 21 19.00 -0.41 -64.07
C GLU A 21 18.99 -1.67 -64.94
N GLY A 22 18.48 -1.55 -66.16
CA GLY A 22 18.42 -2.63 -67.12
C GLY A 22 17.23 -3.59 -66.94
N PRO A 23 17.03 -4.52 -67.90
CA PRO A 23 15.84 -5.37 -67.96
C PRO A 23 15.64 -6.31 -66.77
N ARG A 24 16.72 -6.70 -66.07
CA ARG A 24 16.68 -7.65 -64.94
C ARG A 24 16.11 -7.03 -63.67
N ALA A 25 16.15 -5.71 -63.54
CA ALA A 25 15.64 -4.97 -62.38
C ALA A 25 14.10 -4.84 -62.36
N VAL A 26 13.45 -5.20 -63.47
CA VAL A 26 12.01 -5.02 -63.68
C VAL A 26 11.20 -6.04 -62.89
N THR A 27 10.61 -5.61 -61.78
CA THR A 27 9.62 -6.36 -60.99
C THR A 27 8.30 -5.59 -60.86
N VAL A 28 7.20 -6.32 -60.71
CA VAL A 28 5.86 -5.73 -60.55
C VAL A 28 5.81 -4.79 -59.34
N ALA A 29 6.42 -5.16 -58.21
CA ALA A 29 6.43 -4.35 -57.00
C ALA A 29 7.19 -3.02 -57.19
N ARG A 30 8.33 -3.04 -57.90
CA ARG A 30 9.12 -1.82 -58.14
C ARG A 30 8.43 -0.86 -59.08
N ILE A 31 7.80 -1.37 -60.14
CA ILE A 31 7.02 -0.54 -61.07
C ILE A 31 5.78 0.03 -60.39
N ARG A 32 5.11 -0.77 -59.56
CA ARG A 32 4.00 -0.30 -58.73
C ARG A 32 4.42 0.85 -57.81
N ALA A 33 5.56 0.71 -57.14
CA ALA A 33 6.10 1.73 -56.25
C ALA A 33 6.49 3.01 -57.01
N ALA A 34 7.14 2.87 -58.17
CA ALA A 34 7.58 4.00 -59.01
C ALA A 34 6.40 4.76 -59.63
N ALA A 35 5.39 4.05 -60.15
CA ALA A 35 4.23 4.67 -60.82
C ALA A 35 3.08 5.03 -59.87
N ARG A 36 3.09 4.54 -58.62
CA ARG A 36 2.02 4.66 -57.62
C ARG A 36 0.65 4.23 -58.18
N VAL A 37 0.59 2.98 -58.65
CA VAL A 37 -0.61 2.37 -59.26
C VAL A 37 -1.02 1.08 -58.54
N ASP A 38 -2.17 0.54 -58.93
CA ASP A 38 -2.61 -0.77 -58.45
C ASP A 38 -1.78 -1.92 -59.03
N GLN A 39 -1.79 -3.04 -58.28
CA GLN A 39 -1.05 -4.25 -58.61
C GLN A 39 -1.44 -4.82 -60.00
N SER A 40 -2.71 -4.74 -60.37
CA SER A 40 -3.22 -5.24 -61.66
C SER A 40 -2.62 -4.48 -62.84
N VAL A 41 -2.64 -3.15 -62.79
CA VAL A 41 -2.10 -2.28 -63.84
C VAL A 41 -0.58 -2.48 -64.00
N ALA A 42 0.15 -2.55 -62.89
CA ALA A 42 1.60 -2.83 -62.91
C ALA A 42 1.90 -4.24 -63.46
N ALA A 43 1.12 -5.25 -63.05
CA ALA A 43 1.30 -6.62 -63.50
C ALA A 43 1.03 -6.78 -65.00
N ASP A 44 -0.01 -6.14 -65.53
CA ASP A 44 -0.37 -6.21 -66.94
C ASP A 44 0.69 -5.57 -67.84
N VAL A 45 1.20 -4.39 -67.47
CA VAL A 45 2.25 -3.69 -68.23
C VAL A 45 3.56 -4.49 -68.20
N VAL A 46 3.96 -5.02 -67.03
CA VAL A 46 5.16 -5.87 -66.93
C VAL A 46 5.01 -7.16 -67.72
N ARG A 47 3.82 -7.79 -67.69
CA ARG A 47 3.53 -9.00 -68.46
C ARG A 47 3.65 -8.74 -69.96
N GLN A 48 3.04 -7.66 -70.44
CA GLN A 48 3.08 -7.28 -71.84
C GLN A 48 4.51 -6.98 -72.30
N TRP A 49 5.28 -6.21 -71.52
CA TRP A 49 6.68 -5.93 -71.82
C TRP A 49 7.54 -7.20 -71.83
N ARG A 50 7.41 -8.08 -70.84
CA ARG A 50 8.11 -9.38 -70.84
C ARG A 50 7.70 -10.29 -72.01
N GLY A 51 6.45 -10.19 -72.46
CA GLY A 51 5.98 -10.86 -73.67
C GLY A 51 6.73 -10.39 -74.90
N THR A 52 6.92 -9.08 -75.06
CA THR A 52 7.69 -8.51 -76.18
C THR A 52 9.18 -8.86 -76.14
N GLN A 53 9.77 -8.96 -74.94
CA GLN A 53 11.18 -9.37 -74.77
C GLN A 53 11.41 -10.84 -75.16
N ARG A 54 10.46 -11.73 -74.86
CA ARG A 54 10.54 -13.16 -75.20
C ARG A 54 10.45 -13.44 -76.69
N VAL A 55 9.82 -12.56 -77.47
CA VAL A 55 9.72 -12.73 -78.95
C VAL A 55 11.01 -12.31 -79.67
N GLY A 56 11.88 -11.53 -79.02
CA GLY A 56 13.14 -11.03 -79.61
C GLY A 56 14.41 -11.78 -79.19
N ALA A 57 14.37 -12.59 -78.13
CA ALA A 57 15.44 -13.53 -77.82
C ALA A 57 15.21 -14.79 -78.65
N THR A 58 16.14 -15.12 -79.53
CA THR A 58 16.19 -16.40 -80.22
C THR A 58 15.92 -17.52 -79.23
N ASP A 59 14.79 -18.21 -79.44
CA ASP A 59 14.44 -19.45 -78.76
C ASP A 59 15.42 -20.53 -79.26
N GLU A 60 16.67 -20.46 -78.79
CA GLU A 60 17.53 -21.63 -78.76
C GLU A 60 16.88 -22.58 -77.77
N VAL A 61 16.02 -23.45 -78.29
CA VAL A 61 15.47 -24.59 -77.58
C VAL A 61 16.66 -25.39 -77.08
N ALA A 62 17.04 -25.15 -75.82
CA ALA A 62 18.07 -25.93 -75.15
C ALA A 62 17.73 -27.42 -75.33
N ALA A 63 18.73 -28.23 -75.69
CA ALA A 63 18.55 -29.66 -75.83
C ALA A 63 17.84 -30.21 -74.56
N PRO A 64 16.84 -31.09 -74.71
CA PRO A 64 16.15 -31.65 -73.55
C PRO A 64 17.16 -32.29 -72.61
N ALA A 65 17.00 -32.02 -71.31
CA ALA A 65 17.90 -32.53 -70.28
C ALA A 65 18.07 -34.05 -70.42
N THR A 66 19.30 -34.51 -70.29
CA THR A 66 19.60 -35.94 -70.34
C THR A 66 18.99 -36.66 -69.13
N GLU A 67 18.74 -37.96 -69.24
CA GLU A 67 18.19 -38.73 -68.12
C GLU A 67 19.07 -38.70 -66.86
N GLU A 68 20.39 -38.55 -67.05
CA GLU A 68 21.36 -38.47 -65.96
C GLU A 68 21.25 -37.12 -65.22
N GLU A 69 21.10 -36.02 -65.97
CA GLU A 69 20.83 -34.69 -65.40
C GLU A 69 19.47 -34.64 -64.69
N ALA A 70 18.44 -35.26 -65.26
CA ALA A 70 17.12 -35.36 -64.62
C ALA A 70 17.18 -36.15 -63.30
N ARG A 71 17.91 -37.27 -63.28
CA ARG A 71 18.14 -38.07 -62.07
C ARG A 71 18.95 -37.31 -61.02
N ALA A 72 20.00 -36.60 -61.42
CA ALA A 72 20.81 -35.78 -60.52
C ALA A 72 19.98 -34.63 -59.90
N PHE A 73 19.13 -33.98 -60.70
CA PHE A 73 18.25 -32.92 -60.22
C PHE A 73 17.22 -33.43 -59.22
N GLU A 74 16.55 -34.56 -59.49
CA GLU A 74 15.59 -35.13 -58.55
C GLU A 74 16.27 -35.66 -57.28
N ALA A 75 17.51 -36.17 -57.37
CA ALA A 75 18.30 -36.54 -56.19
C ALA A 75 18.63 -35.31 -55.32
N LEU A 76 19.08 -34.20 -55.93
CA LEU A 76 19.32 -32.94 -55.21
C LEU A 76 18.02 -32.40 -54.60
N ARG A 77 16.91 -32.47 -55.32
CA ARG A 77 15.60 -32.05 -54.83
C ARG A 77 15.15 -32.89 -53.64
N ALA A 78 15.41 -34.20 -53.65
CA ALA A 78 15.12 -35.09 -52.52
C ALA A 78 15.97 -34.73 -51.30
N ILE A 79 17.28 -34.51 -51.48
CA ILE A 79 18.19 -34.09 -50.40
C ILE A 79 17.75 -32.74 -49.80
N ILE A 80 17.44 -31.76 -50.65
CA ILE A 80 16.97 -30.43 -50.19
C ILE A 80 15.66 -30.56 -49.41
N ARG A 81 14.70 -31.37 -49.90
CA ARG A 81 13.44 -31.60 -49.17
C ARG A 81 13.70 -32.24 -47.79
N GLN A 82 14.60 -33.22 -47.71
CA GLN A 82 14.95 -33.85 -46.44
C GLN A 82 15.63 -32.86 -45.48
N ALA A 83 16.55 -32.03 -45.97
CA ALA A 83 17.22 -31.00 -45.18
C ALA A 83 16.22 -29.98 -44.62
N VAL A 84 15.28 -29.50 -45.45
CA VAL A 84 14.22 -28.57 -45.02
C VAL A 84 13.29 -29.20 -43.99
N LEU A 85 12.92 -30.48 -44.14
CA LEU A 85 12.08 -31.17 -43.16
C LEU A 85 12.81 -31.36 -41.82
N ALA A 86 14.09 -31.70 -41.86
CA ALA A 86 14.91 -31.83 -40.65
C ALA A 86 15.07 -30.49 -39.93
N GLU A 87 15.37 -29.42 -40.67
CA GLU A 87 15.46 -28.07 -40.11
C GLU A 87 14.12 -27.64 -39.50
N ARG A 88 13.00 -27.88 -40.19
CA ARG A 88 11.67 -27.58 -39.66
C ARG A 88 11.37 -28.33 -38.38
N ALA A 89 11.73 -29.62 -38.29
CA ALA A 89 11.56 -30.39 -37.06
C ALA A 89 12.36 -29.77 -35.90
N THR A 90 13.61 -29.34 -36.13
CA THR A 90 14.41 -28.67 -35.09
C THR A 90 13.82 -27.32 -34.66
N GLN A 91 13.22 -26.57 -35.60
CA GLN A 91 12.55 -25.31 -35.29
C GLN A 91 11.27 -25.55 -34.47
N ASP A 92 10.46 -26.54 -34.86
CA ASP A 92 9.24 -26.90 -34.13
C ASP A 92 9.58 -27.36 -32.70
N ASP A 93 10.64 -28.16 -32.52
CA ASP A 93 11.12 -28.57 -31.20
C ASP A 93 11.59 -27.38 -30.35
N ALA A 94 12.35 -26.44 -30.94
CA ALA A 94 12.80 -25.23 -30.25
C ALA A 94 11.63 -24.33 -29.83
N VAL A 95 10.61 -24.18 -30.69
CA VAL A 95 9.39 -23.43 -30.38
C VAL A 95 8.62 -24.11 -29.24
N ASN A 96 8.50 -25.44 -29.26
CA ASN A 96 7.84 -26.18 -28.17
C ASN A 96 8.58 -26.05 -26.85
N GLN A 97 9.92 -26.09 -26.85
CA GLN A 97 10.72 -25.88 -25.64
C GLN A 97 10.56 -24.45 -25.10
N ALA A 98 10.59 -23.44 -25.98
CA ALA A 98 10.39 -22.05 -25.59
C ALA A 98 8.97 -21.82 -25.04
N ALA A 99 7.96 -22.44 -25.64
CA ALA A 99 6.58 -22.36 -25.16
C ALA A 99 6.41 -23.03 -23.79
N SER A 100 7.01 -24.19 -23.57
CA SER A 100 7.00 -24.87 -22.27
C SER A 100 7.70 -24.05 -21.19
N ALA A 101 8.90 -23.52 -21.47
CA ALA A 101 9.63 -22.67 -20.53
C ALA A 101 8.85 -21.39 -20.17
N ALA A 102 8.22 -20.75 -21.17
CA ALA A 102 7.37 -19.59 -20.93
C ALA A 102 6.12 -19.93 -20.10
N ALA A 103 5.55 -21.12 -20.27
CA ALA A 103 4.41 -21.59 -19.47
C ALA A 103 4.81 -21.86 -18.01
N GLU A 104 5.98 -22.46 -17.78
CA GLU A 104 6.52 -22.67 -16.44
C GLU A 104 6.80 -21.34 -15.72
N GLU A 105 7.47 -20.39 -16.40
CA GLU A 105 7.73 -19.05 -15.85
C GLU A 105 6.43 -18.30 -15.53
N ALA A 106 5.42 -18.40 -16.40
CA ALA A 106 4.12 -17.78 -16.15
C ALA A 106 3.40 -18.38 -14.93
N GLU A 107 3.50 -19.70 -14.74
CA GLU A 107 2.91 -20.36 -13.57
C GLU A 107 3.67 -20.02 -12.28
N GLU A 108 5.01 -19.95 -12.32
CA GLU A 108 5.81 -19.48 -11.18
C GLU A 108 5.45 -18.04 -10.79
N ALA A 109 5.34 -17.14 -11.78
CA ALA A 109 4.93 -15.76 -11.55
C ALA A 109 3.51 -15.67 -10.96
N ARG A 110 2.60 -16.52 -11.43
CA ARG A 110 1.23 -16.61 -10.88
C ARG A 110 1.23 -17.08 -9.43
N GLN A 111 1.99 -18.13 -9.11
CA GLN A 111 2.11 -18.64 -7.74
C GLN A 111 2.74 -17.60 -6.81
N MET A 112 3.76 -16.88 -7.27
CA MET A 112 4.37 -15.79 -6.51
C MET A 112 3.35 -14.67 -6.25
N THR A 113 2.55 -14.31 -7.25
CA THR A 113 1.50 -13.28 -7.11
C THR A 113 0.45 -13.71 -6.09
N ILE A 114 0.04 -14.99 -6.09
CA ILE A 114 -0.90 -15.52 -5.09
C ILE A 114 -0.30 -15.42 -3.68
N ARG A 115 0.96 -15.84 -3.48
CA ARG A 115 1.62 -15.73 -2.17
C ARG A 115 1.70 -14.29 -1.68
N ILE A 116 2.09 -13.35 -2.54
CA ILE A 116 2.15 -11.93 -2.21
C ILE A 116 0.76 -11.41 -1.81
N ALA A 117 -0.30 -11.83 -2.52
CA ALA A 117 -1.67 -11.43 -2.18
C ALA A 117 -2.12 -11.99 -0.81
N GLU A 118 -1.79 -13.25 -0.51
CA GLU A 118 -2.07 -13.87 0.78
C GLU A 118 -1.32 -13.16 1.92
N ASP A 119 -0.04 -12.85 1.72
CA ASP A 119 0.77 -12.16 2.73
C ASP A 119 0.30 -10.71 2.94
N LEU A 120 -0.12 -10.02 1.88
CA LEU A 120 -0.74 -8.70 1.98
C LEU A 120 -2.03 -8.74 2.81
N GLU A 121 -2.85 -9.77 2.66
CA GLU A 121 -4.10 -9.89 3.42
C GLU A 121 -3.84 -10.18 4.90
N LYS A 122 -2.83 -11.02 5.21
CA LYS A 122 -2.37 -11.25 6.59
C LYS A 122 -1.84 -9.97 7.24
N GLU A 123 -1.07 -9.17 6.51
CA GLU A 123 -0.54 -7.90 7.01
C GLU A 123 -1.66 -6.88 7.26
N LYS A 124 -2.67 -6.82 6.39
CA LYS A 124 -3.86 -5.98 6.63
C LYS A 124 -4.63 -6.42 7.87
N ALA A 125 -4.82 -7.72 8.08
CA ALA A 125 -5.48 -8.25 9.27
C ALA A 125 -4.69 -7.88 10.53
N THR A 126 -3.38 -8.12 10.54
CA THR A 126 -2.48 -7.73 11.65
C THR A 126 -2.53 -6.23 11.92
N THR A 127 -2.53 -5.41 10.88
CA THR A 127 -2.62 -3.95 11.01
C THR A 127 -3.97 -3.52 11.61
N ALA A 128 -5.07 -4.16 11.22
CA ALA A 128 -6.38 -3.89 11.81
C ALA A 128 -6.41 -4.27 13.29
N GLU A 129 -5.87 -5.43 13.67
CA GLU A 129 -5.75 -5.87 15.06
C GLU A 129 -4.90 -4.88 15.88
N GLN A 130 -3.76 -4.44 15.36
CA GLN A 130 -2.92 -3.42 15.99
C GLN A 130 -3.65 -2.10 16.16
N ALA A 131 -4.42 -1.65 15.16
CA ALA A 131 -5.21 -0.43 15.24
C ALA A 131 -6.28 -0.52 16.35
N THR A 132 -6.97 -1.66 16.48
CA THR A 132 -7.92 -1.87 17.58
C THR A 132 -7.23 -1.87 18.94
N THR A 133 -6.05 -2.49 19.05
CA THR A 133 -5.26 -2.51 20.28
C THR A 133 -4.82 -1.11 20.69
N ILE A 134 -4.35 -0.30 19.74
CA ILE A 134 -3.97 1.09 19.97
C ILE A 134 -5.18 1.91 20.45
N ALA A 135 -6.35 1.74 19.83
CA ALA A 135 -7.56 2.44 20.25
C ALA A 135 -7.97 2.07 21.69
N THR A 136 -7.89 0.78 22.04
CA THR A 136 -8.15 0.31 23.42
C THR A 136 -7.16 0.91 24.41
N LEU A 137 -5.86 0.87 24.12
CA LEU A 137 -4.83 1.45 24.99
C LEU A 137 -4.97 2.97 25.15
N GLN A 138 -5.41 3.68 24.10
CA GLN A 138 -5.71 5.11 24.19
C GLN A 138 -6.92 5.39 25.09
N ALA A 139 -7.96 4.55 25.01
CA ALA A 139 -9.12 4.66 25.89
C ALA A 139 -8.75 4.36 27.37
N GLU A 140 -7.94 3.33 27.61
CA GLU A 140 -7.41 3.01 28.94
C GLU A 140 -6.55 4.13 29.50
N LEU A 141 -5.69 4.74 28.67
CA LEU A 141 -4.87 5.88 29.06
C LEU A 141 -5.73 7.09 29.45
N ALA A 142 -6.78 7.37 28.68
CA ALA A 142 -7.72 8.45 28.98
C ALA A 142 -8.48 8.20 30.29
N ALA A 143 -8.94 6.97 30.53
CA ALA A 143 -9.59 6.58 31.78
C ALA A 143 -8.64 6.73 32.98
N ALA A 144 -7.41 6.23 32.86
CA ALA A 144 -6.39 6.36 33.91
C ALA A 144 -6.04 7.84 34.20
N ALA A 145 -5.99 8.69 33.17
CA ALA A 145 -5.77 10.13 33.35
C ALA A 145 -6.93 10.81 34.09
N ALA A 146 -8.18 10.45 33.76
CA ALA A 146 -9.36 10.94 34.46
C ALA A 146 -9.36 10.52 35.93
N ASP A 147 -9.05 9.25 36.21
CA ASP A 147 -8.93 8.73 37.58
C ASP A 147 -7.80 9.43 38.36
N ASN A 148 -6.66 9.69 37.72
CA ASN A 148 -5.56 10.42 38.37
C ASN A 148 -5.98 11.84 38.75
N ASN A 149 -6.71 12.53 37.89
CA ASN A 149 -7.23 13.86 38.19
C ASN A 149 -8.24 13.82 39.34
N ARG A 150 -9.17 12.86 39.33
CA ARG A 150 -10.12 12.64 40.42
C ARG A 150 -9.41 12.42 41.76
N LEU A 151 -8.38 11.56 41.78
CA LEU A 151 -7.59 11.30 42.98
C LEU A 151 -6.82 12.54 43.46
N ARG A 152 -6.31 13.38 42.54
CA ARG A 152 -5.66 14.64 42.91
C ARG A 152 -6.64 15.62 43.57
N GLU A 153 -7.86 15.72 43.06
CA GLU A 153 -8.92 16.53 43.65
C GLU A 153 -9.31 16.00 45.04
N GLU A 154 -9.48 14.69 45.20
CA GLU A 154 -9.74 14.06 46.50
C GLU A 154 -8.63 14.33 47.51
N VAL A 155 -7.37 14.22 47.10
CA VAL A 155 -6.22 14.52 47.97
C VAL A 155 -6.18 16.00 48.35
N ALA A 156 -6.49 16.91 47.42
CA ALA A 156 -6.57 18.34 47.72
C ALA A 156 -7.67 18.62 48.75
N HIS A 157 -8.87 18.06 48.54
CA HIS A 157 -9.97 18.19 49.47
C HIS A 157 -9.64 17.63 50.87
N GLN A 158 -9.01 16.45 50.95
CA GLN A 158 -8.58 15.88 52.23
C GLN A 158 -7.54 16.75 52.95
N ARG A 159 -6.65 17.42 52.21
CA ARG A 159 -5.68 18.36 52.79
C ARG A 159 -6.37 19.58 53.38
N GLU A 160 -7.37 20.12 52.69
CA GLU A 160 -8.18 21.24 53.19
C GLU A 160 -8.91 20.87 54.47
N VAL A 161 -9.62 19.73 54.47
CA VAL A 161 -10.32 19.20 55.66
C VAL A 161 -9.35 18.98 56.81
N ALA A 162 -8.18 18.38 56.56
CA ALA A 162 -7.17 18.17 57.59
C ALA A 162 -6.59 19.49 58.12
N SER A 163 -6.46 20.52 57.28
CA SER A 163 -6.01 21.85 57.70
C SER A 163 -7.04 22.51 58.62
N ALA A 164 -8.33 22.48 58.24
CA ALA A 164 -9.42 23.02 59.04
C ALA A 164 -9.52 22.30 60.40
N ALA A 165 -9.42 20.97 60.42
CA ALA A 165 -9.42 20.20 61.67
C ALA A 165 -8.23 20.52 62.58
N ARG A 166 -7.05 20.81 62.00
CA ARG A 166 -5.87 21.25 62.78
C ARG A 166 -6.07 22.64 63.37
N GLU A 167 -6.67 23.56 62.61
CA GLU A 167 -7.00 24.91 63.07
C GLU A 167 -8.02 24.85 64.21
N GLU A 168 -9.12 24.12 64.05
CA GLU A 168 -10.12 23.91 65.10
C GLU A 168 -9.53 23.26 66.35
N ALA A 169 -8.67 22.25 66.18
CA ALA A 169 -7.98 21.63 67.30
C ALA A 169 -7.03 22.61 68.03
N ALA A 170 -6.36 23.50 67.29
CA ALA A 170 -5.51 24.53 67.88
C ALA A 170 -6.34 25.58 68.63
N GLU A 171 -7.47 26.01 68.08
CA GLU A 171 -8.41 26.91 68.75
C GLU A 171 -8.97 26.28 70.03
N ALA A 172 -9.40 25.02 69.98
CA ALA A 172 -9.93 24.30 71.13
C ALA A 172 -8.88 24.18 72.24
N ARG A 173 -7.62 23.84 71.89
CA ARG A 173 -6.50 23.82 72.83
C ARG A 173 -6.22 25.20 73.44
N GLY A 174 -6.28 26.26 72.63
CA GLY A 174 -6.11 27.64 73.11
C GLY A 174 -7.20 28.05 74.11
N LYS A 175 -8.47 27.73 73.81
CA LYS A 175 -9.61 27.97 74.73
C LYS A 175 -9.45 27.18 76.03
N LEU A 176 -9.06 25.90 75.94
CA LEU A 176 -8.84 25.04 77.10
C LEU A 176 -7.75 25.63 78.03
N PHE A 177 -6.63 26.09 77.47
CA PHE A 177 -5.55 26.71 78.22
C PHE A 177 -6.01 27.97 79.00
N VAL A 178 -6.86 28.81 78.39
CA VAL A 178 -7.43 29.98 79.08
C VAL A 178 -8.31 29.55 80.25
N TYR A 179 -9.16 28.53 80.05
CA TYR A 179 -10.01 28.01 81.13
C TYR A 179 -9.20 27.41 82.27
N GLU A 180 -8.14 26.65 81.96
CA GLU A 180 -7.24 26.08 82.97
C GLU A 180 -6.55 27.19 83.79
N GLN A 181 -6.09 28.27 83.17
CA GLN A 181 -5.53 29.41 83.89
C GLN A 181 -6.56 30.10 84.79
N GLN A 182 -7.79 30.32 84.31
CA GLN A 182 -8.87 30.91 85.13
C GLN A 182 -9.21 30.03 86.34
N ALA A 183 -9.30 28.71 86.15
CA ALA A 183 -9.56 27.76 87.22
C ALA A 183 -8.43 27.76 88.26
N THR A 184 -7.17 27.83 87.81
CA THR A 184 -5.99 27.92 88.69
C THR A 184 -5.98 29.23 89.49
N ALA A 185 -6.34 30.35 88.85
CA ALA A 185 -6.44 31.66 89.50
C ALA A 185 -7.56 31.70 90.55
N GLN A 186 -8.73 31.11 90.27
CA GLN A 186 -9.80 30.94 91.27
C GLN A 186 -9.35 30.04 92.43
N ALA A 187 -8.70 28.92 92.15
CA ALA A 187 -8.18 28.04 93.20
C ALA A 187 -7.16 28.77 94.11
N ALA A 188 -6.29 29.60 93.54
CA ALA A 188 -5.36 30.44 94.29
C ALA A 188 -6.08 31.48 95.17
N GLN A 189 -7.09 32.19 94.63
CA GLN A 189 -7.90 33.15 95.40
C GLN A 189 -8.70 32.48 96.53
N THR A 190 -9.11 31.23 96.35
CA THR A 190 -9.83 30.45 97.37
C THR A 190 -8.88 29.96 98.47
N ALA A 191 -7.60 29.73 98.16
CA ALA A 191 -6.56 29.39 99.14
C ALA A 191 -6.05 30.61 99.95
N GLU A 192 -6.17 31.82 99.41
CA GLU A 192 -5.83 33.09 100.08
C GLU A 192 -7.00 33.70 100.87
N ALA A 193 -8.19 33.07 100.84
CA ALA A 193 -9.31 33.47 101.67
C ALA A 193 -8.99 33.18 103.16
N PRO A 194 -8.98 34.18 104.05
CA PRO A 194 -8.72 33.94 105.46
C PRO A 194 -9.80 33.00 106.01
N ALA A 195 -9.38 31.97 106.74
CA ALA A 195 -10.28 31.19 107.56
C ALA A 195 -11.10 32.16 108.44
N PRO A 196 -12.43 32.03 108.52
CA PRO A 196 -13.21 32.91 109.36
C PRO A 196 -12.75 32.72 110.81
N ASP A 197 -12.14 33.77 111.36
CA ASP A 197 -11.78 33.89 112.76
C ASP A 197 -13.05 33.68 113.60
N LYS A 198 -13.15 32.52 114.25
CA LYS A 198 -14.04 32.35 115.38
C LYS A 198 -13.30 32.90 116.58
N ASP A 199 -13.75 34.04 117.11
CA ASP A 199 -13.88 34.29 118.55
C ASP A 199 -14.44 35.70 118.83
N LYS A 200 -15.73 35.77 119.19
CA LYS A 200 -16.17 36.09 120.57
C LYS A 200 -17.70 36.19 120.68
N GLU A 201 -18.16 35.59 121.77
CA GLU A 201 -19.54 35.43 122.26
C GLU A 201 -20.24 36.75 122.62
N GLN A 202 -21.56 36.82 122.44
CA GLN A 202 -22.50 37.04 123.57
C GLN A 202 -23.99 36.82 123.20
N SER A 203 -24.55 35.75 123.78
CA SER A 203 -25.88 35.58 124.40
C SER A 203 -27.10 36.39 123.92
N ALA A 204 -28.15 35.69 123.44
CA ALA A 204 -29.37 35.36 124.21
C ALA A 204 -30.59 35.13 123.28
N GLY A 205 -31.31 34.01 123.46
CA GLY A 205 -32.64 33.83 122.88
C GLY A 205 -33.04 32.40 122.50
N THR A 206 -33.61 31.67 123.46
CA THR A 206 -34.53 30.51 123.40
C THR A 206 -35.48 30.53 122.18
N ALA A 207 -36.07 29.46 121.61
CA ALA A 207 -36.29 28.06 121.99
C ALA A 207 -36.82 27.25 120.76
N THR A 208 -36.62 25.92 120.77
CA THR A 208 -37.53 24.83 120.24
C THR A 208 -37.93 24.83 118.75
N SER A 209 -38.24 23.74 118.04
CA SER A 209 -38.25 22.28 118.20
C SER A 209 -38.75 21.71 116.85
N GLY A 210 -38.27 20.54 116.43
CA GLY A 210 -38.92 19.67 115.44
C GLY A 210 -38.21 19.60 114.08
N LYS A 211 -38.05 18.46 113.41
CA LYS A 211 -38.49 17.09 113.69
C LYS A 211 -37.72 16.19 112.71
N LYS A 212 -37.15 15.11 113.25
CA LYS A 212 -36.49 14.02 112.53
C LYS A 212 -37.55 13.14 111.83
N LYS A 213 -37.24 12.62 110.65
CA LYS A 213 -37.49 11.23 110.15
C LYS A 213 -37.27 11.22 108.63
N ALA A 214 -36.35 10.41 108.10
CA ALA A 214 -36.30 8.93 108.01
C ALA A 214 -36.75 8.52 106.60
#